data_AF-A0A416HQQ3-F1
#
_entry.id   AF-A0A416HQQ3-F1
#
_cell.length_a   1.000
_cell.length_b   1.000
_cell.length_c   1.000
_cell.angle_alpha   90.00
_cell.angle_beta   90.00
_cell.angle_gamma   90.00
#
_symmetry.space_group_name_H-M   'P 1'
#
loop_
_entity.id
_entity.type
_entity.pdbx_description
1 polymer ?
#
loop_
_entity_poly.entity_id
_entity_poly.type
_entity_poly.pdbx_seq_one_letter_code
_entity_poly.pdbx_strand_id
1 'polypeptide(L)'
;MVYTSLEQRAAQGYLDLFPPFIPDGQAPVSVSEQKEFYDRMEKLYRLAYGEPQLFVPTLHEDDTPPPLYSGVSDPKREIQNHMKKFCKSVDSMVMQMYLMGANKEFKLDRRQKVILSRLEIADFTKLPPAWVWMAEKEHLERFQTPSRFAHCCFRDDYIYTAAIYEKAFGNEAFHRLISWMNDRGYKSFDIYDATASDCKFSLTYANPVWSNEFPKGGCEYKIKHTGISMRYEPYSSESWILGVCIPGGMKVYLEHFDEMPAGLQGFVISRVKRCDGCRYCVQTDKTGNRPLAKISVQYEGNAYSLCPYYPGYRFWWTSMDDTLADHIIGLLGFMDRFADNKK
;
A
#
# COMPACT_ATOMS: atom_id res chain seq x y z
N MET A 1 7.54 -5.04 20.31
CA MET A 1 8.28 -3.76 20.25
C MET A 1 7.48 -2.75 21.06
N VAL A 2 8.11 -1.97 21.94
CA VAL A 2 7.44 -0.94 22.74
C VAL A 2 7.92 0.41 22.23
N TYR A 3 7.01 1.27 21.77
CA TYR A 3 7.32 2.63 21.33
C TYR A 3 7.14 3.60 22.49
N THR A 4 7.93 4.68 22.51
CA THR A 4 7.84 5.71 23.55
C THR A 4 6.78 6.78 23.23
N SER A 5 6.32 6.86 21.98
CA SER A 5 5.26 7.79 21.55
C SER A 5 4.58 7.32 20.25
N LEU A 6 3.40 7.88 19.96
CA LEU A 6 2.70 7.66 18.68
C LEU A 6 3.54 8.09 17.48
N GLU A 7 4.29 9.18 17.62
CA GLU A 7 5.18 9.68 16.56
C GLU A 7 6.31 8.72 16.26
N GLN A 8 6.91 8.10 17.29
CA GLN A 8 7.94 7.08 17.09
C GLN A 8 7.37 5.84 16.39
N ARG A 9 6.16 5.40 16.80
CA ARG A 9 5.43 4.33 16.09
C ARG A 9 5.19 4.67 14.62
N ALA A 10 4.74 5.91 14.35
CA ALA A 10 4.51 6.36 12.98
C ALA A 10 5.81 6.45 12.16
N ALA A 11 6.91 6.88 12.80
CA ALA A 11 8.23 6.96 12.19
C ALA A 11 8.78 5.58 11.80
N GLN A 12 8.47 4.53 12.57
CA GLN A 12 8.89 3.16 12.27
C GLN A 12 8.46 2.73 10.85
N GLY A 13 7.27 3.17 10.40
CA GLY A 13 6.79 2.86 9.06
C GLY A 13 7.72 3.35 7.93
N TYR A 14 8.41 4.49 8.11
CA TYR A 14 9.38 4.96 7.12
C TYR A 14 10.63 4.07 7.07
N LEU A 15 11.07 3.52 8.21
CA LEU A 15 12.20 2.61 8.29
C LEU A 15 11.84 1.22 7.73
N ASP A 16 10.64 0.75 8.04
CA ASP A 16 10.12 -0.54 7.56
C ASP A 16 9.95 -0.53 6.03
N LEU A 17 9.52 0.60 5.47
CA LEU A 17 9.38 0.81 4.03
C LEU A 17 10.68 1.26 3.35
N PHE A 18 11.79 1.47 4.07
CA PHE A 18 13.04 1.87 3.44
C PHE A 18 13.70 0.65 2.78
N PRO A 19 13.83 0.63 1.43
CA PRO A 19 14.29 -0.55 0.73
C PRO A 19 15.81 -0.76 0.87
N PRO A 20 16.35 -1.93 0.51
CA PRO A 20 17.80 -2.12 0.44
C PRO A 20 18.45 -1.15 -0.57
N PHE A 21 19.72 -0.82 -0.32
CA PHE A 21 20.52 -0.03 -1.26
C PHE A 21 20.83 -0.83 -2.53
N ILE A 22 20.19 -0.47 -3.63
CA ILE A 22 20.43 -1.04 -4.96
C ILE A 22 20.87 0.09 -5.89
N PRO A 23 22.18 0.26 -6.12
CA PRO A 23 22.69 1.36 -6.96
C PRO A 23 22.44 1.11 -8.45
N ASP A 24 22.36 2.19 -9.21
CA ASP A 24 22.39 2.18 -10.67
C ASP A 24 23.83 2.45 -11.14
N GLY A 25 24.51 1.40 -11.60
CA GLY A 25 25.88 1.50 -12.11
C GLY A 25 26.01 2.21 -13.46
N GLN A 26 24.91 2.51 -14.14
CA GLN A 26 24.87 3.24 -15.41
C GLN A 26 24.41 4.70 -15.25
N ALA A 27 24.15 5.14 -14.01
CA ALA A 27 23.76 6.51 -13.71
C ALA A 27 24.89 7.52 -14.04
N PRO A 28 24.54 8.79 -14.31
CA PRO A 28 25.52 9.86 -14.51
C PRO A 28 26.28 10.24 -13.22
N VAL A 29 25.85 9.70 -12.07
CA VAL A 29 26.49 9.89 -10.75
C VAL A 29 27.07 8.56 -10.26
N SER A 30 28.17 8.65 -9.52
CA SER A 30 28.88 7.48 -9.00
C SER A 30 28.06 6.71 -7.96
N VAL A 31 28.38 5.42 -7.79
CA VAL A 31 27.77 4.57 -6.75
C VAL A 31 28.02 5.12 -5.34
N SER A 32 29.17 5.76 -5.10
CA SER A 32 29.46 6.41 -3.81
C SER A 32 28.53 7.59 -3.55
N GLU A 33 28.28 8.44 -4.56
CA GLU A 33 27.34 9.57 -4.42
C GLU A 33 25.91 9.07 -4.18
N GLN A 34 25.51 7.99 -4.84
CA GLN A 34 24.22 7.34 -4.58
C GLN A 34 24.13 6.81 -3.14
N LYS A 35 25.20 6.20 -2.65
CA LYS A 35 25.27 5.69 -1.27
C LYS A 35 25.20 6.83 -0.24
N GLU A 36 25.89 7.94 -0.48
CA GLU A 36 25.81 9.12 0.38
C GLU A 36 24.38 9.70 0.44
N PHE A 37 23.67 9.74 -0.69
CA PHE A 37 22.27 10.16 -0.72
C PHE A 37 21.37 9.17 0.04
N TYR A 38 21.55 7.87 -0.20
CA TYR A 38 20.81 6.81 0.50
C TYR A 38 21.00 6.89 2.03
N ASP A 39 22.25 7.01 2.49
CA ASP A 39 22.57 7.08 3.93
C ASP A 39 21.99 8.35 4.56
N ARG A 40 21.89 9.44 3.79
CA ARG A 40 21.28 10.69 4.24
C ARG A 40 19.76 10.57 4.39
N MET A 41 19.10 9.89 3.45
CA MET A 41 17.66 9.59 3.54
C MET A 41 17.37 8.63 4.70
N GLU A 42 18.21 7.60 4.89
CA GLU A 42 18.11 6.71 6.04
C GLU A 42 18.28 7.49 7.36
N LYS A 43 19.27 8.39 7.44
CA LYS A 43 19.51 9.26 8.60
C LYS A 43 18.31 10.15 8.89
N LEU A 44 17.62 10.68 7.87
CA LEU A 44 16.39 11.46 8.05
C LEU A 44 15.31 10.64 8.77
N TYR A 45 15.06 9.40 8.32
CA TYR A 45 14.04 8.55 8.93
C TYR A 45 14.46 8.05 10.32
N ARG A 46 15.75 7.80 10.54
CA ARG A 46 16.29 7.51 11.88
C ARG A 46 16.16 8.71 12.83
N LEU A 47 16.32 9.94 12.34
CA LEU A 47 16.04 11.16 13.13
C LEU A 47 14.54 11.28 13.44
N ALA A 48 13.65 10.97 12.50
CA ALA A 48 12.21 10.96 12.75
C ALA A 48 11.83 9.96 13.85
N TYR A 49 12.49 8.79 13.88
CA TYR A 49 12.27 7.77 14.90
C TYR A 49 12.91 8.10 16.26
N GLY A 50 14.15 8.59 16.26
CA GLY A 50 14.94 8.82 17.47
C GLY A 50 14.70 10.19 18.14
N GLU A 51 14.33 11.19 17.35
CA GLU A 51 14.07 12.57 17.82
C GLU A 51 12.76 13.14 17.19
N PRO A 52 11.59 12.50 17.38
CA PRO A 52 10.33 12.91 16.73
C PRO A 52 9.92 14.37 17.03
N GLN A 53 10.36 14.92 18.16
CA GLN A 53 10.17 16.33 18.55
C GLN A 53 10.82 17.34 17.58
N LEU A 54 11.75 16.90 16.72
CA LEU A 54 12.28 17.73 15.64
C LEU A 54 11.22 18.03 14.57
N PHE A 55 10.23 17.14 14.41
CA PHE A 55 9.20 17.21 13.37
C PHE A 55 7.89 17.80 13.88
N VAL A 56 7.57 17.61 15.16
CA VAL A 56 6.33 18.13 15.78
C VAL A 56 6.59 18.73 17.17
N PRO A 57 5.82 19.74 17.60
CA PRO A 57 6.03 20.39 18.91
C PRO A 57 5.68 19.52 20.12
N THR A 58 4.81 18.54 19.94
CA THR A 58 4.19 17.78 21.04
C THR A 58 4.17 16.32 20.65
N LEU A 59 4.62 15.48 21.57
CA LEU A 59 4.55 14.03 21.46
C LEU A 59 3.36 13.53 22.27
N HIS A 60 2.82 12.39 21.85
CA HIS A 60 1.67 11.78 22.48
C HIS A 60 2.04 10.39 22.99
N GLU A 61 1.47 10.00 24.13
CA GLU A 61 1.65 8.65 24.69
C GLU A 61 1.29 7.59 23.64
N ASP A 62 2.12 6.56 23.53
CA ASP A 62 1.86 5.46 22.60
C ASP A 62 0.56 4.73 22.95
N ASP A 63 -0.26 4.46 21.95
CA ASP A 63 -1.43 3.60 22.03
C ASP A 63 -1.58 2.87 20.70
N THR A 64 -2.32 1.76 20.74
CA THR A 64 -2.68 0.99 19.56
C THR A 64 -3.66 1.80 18.70
N PRO A 65 -3.31 2.11 17.44
CA PRO A 65 -4.25 2.74 16.51
C PRO A 65 -5.49 1.87 16.33
N PRO A 66 -6.60 2.41 15.82
CA PRO A 66 -7.77 1.60 15.55
C PRO A 66 -7.51 0.60 14.40
N PRO A 67 -8.29 -0.48 14.32
CA PRO A 67 -8.20 -1.43 13.20
C PRO A 67 -8.53 -0.76 11.87
N LEU A 68 -8.15 -1.43 10.79
CA LEU A 68 -8.49 -0.94 9.46
C LEU A 68 -10.02 -0.86 9.30
N TYR A 69 -10.51 0.23 8.69
CA TYR A 69 -11.94 0.50 8.50
C TYR A 69 -12.76 0.70 9.79
N SER A 70 -12.13 1.24 10.84
CA SER A 70 -12.87 1.66 12.03
C SER A 70 -13.92 2.74 11.73
N GLY A 71 -14.99 2.75 12.54
CA GLY A 71 -16.10 3.68 12.37
C GLY A 71 -15.73 5.13 12.69
N VAL A 72 -16.50 6.07 12.14
CA VAL A 72 -16.32 7.52 12.34
C VAL A 72 -16.36 7.93 13.83
N SER A 73 -17.08 7.16 14.65
CA SER A 73 -17.27 7.36 16.09
C SER A 73 -16.21 6.69 16.97
N ASP A 74 -15.16 6.12 16.37
CA ASP A 74 -14.10 5.47 17.14
C ASP A 74 -13.33 6.52 17.97
N PRO A 75 -13.31 6.42 19.31
CA PRO A 75 -12.55 7.34 20.16
C PRO A 75 -11.04 7.33 19.84
N LYS A 76 -10.52 6.26 19.24
CA LYS A 76 -9.12 6.14 18.79
C LYS A 76 -8.82 6.90 17.49
N ARG A 77 -9.78 7.66 16.94
CA ARG A 77 -9.54 8.46 15.73
C ARG A 77 -8.60 9.64 15.97
N GLU A 78 -8.57 10.18 17.19
CA GLU A 78 -7.60 11.21 17.61
C GLU A 78 -6.16 10.71 17.47
N ILE A 79 -5.88 9.43 17.81
CA ILE A 79 -4.58 8.78 17.65
C ILE A 79 -4.14 8.83 16.18
N GLN A 80 -5.03 8.43 15.26
CA GLN A 80 -4.73 8.49 13.82
C GLN A 80 -4.45 9.91 13.35
N ASN A 81 -5.14 10.91 13.89
CA ASN A 81 -4.93 12.31 13.53
C ASN A 81 -3.53 12.79 13.95
N HIS A 82 -3.05 12.39 15.13
CA HIS A 82 -1.70 12.71 15.60
C HIS A 82 -0.63 12.05 14.71
N MET A 83 -0.77 10.76 14.42
CA MET A 83 0.15 10.05 13.52
C MET A 83 0.14 10.68 12.10
N LYS A 84 -1.03 11.02 11.56
CA LYS A 84 -1.16 11.70 10.26
C LYS A 84 -0.47 13.07 10.25
N LYS A 85 -0.60 13.85 11.32
CA LYS A 85 0.09 15.16 11.44
C LYS A 85 1.61 14.97 11.46
N PHE A 86 2.11 13.97 12.18
CA PHE A 86 3.53 13.64 12.20
C PHE A 86 4.05 13.21 10.82
N CYS A 87 3.42 12.21 10.18
CA CYS A 87 3.81 11.77 8.84
C CYS A 87 3.76 12.91 7.82
N LYS A 88 2.76 13.81 7.89
CA LYS A 88 2.73 15.01 7.05
C LYS A 88 3.94 15.93 7.26
N SER A 89 4.48 16.03 8.47
CA SER A 89 5.68 16.82 8.74
C SER A 89 6.93 16.17 8.12
N VAL A 90 7.08 14.85 8.23
CA VAL A 90 8.14 14.10 7.57
C VAL A 90 8.02 14.19 6.04
N ASP A 91 6.83 13.96 5.48
CA ASP A 91 6.55 14.07 4.05
C ASP A 91 6.81 15.49 3.53
N SER A 92 6.49 16.52 4.31
CA SER A 92 6.81 17.92 3.99
C SER A 92 8.31 18.16 3.93
N MET A 93 9.08 17.58 4.85
CA MET A 93 10.54 17.65 4.84
C MET A 93 11.12 17.01 3.56
N VAL A 94 10.65 15.81 3.20
CA VAL A 94 11.05 15.11 1.96
C VAL A 94 10.65 15.92 0.73
N MET A 95 9.46 16.51 0.71
CA MET A 95 9.01 17.38 -0.37
C MET A 95 9.93 18.60 -0.55
N GLN A 96 10.31 19.28 0.54
CA GLN A 96 11.27 20.39 0.44
C GLN A 96 12.62 19.91 -0.10
N MET A 97 13.10 18.75 0.34
CA MET A 97 14.34 18.17 -0.18
C MET A 97 14.26 17.90 -1.68
N TYR A 98 13.17 17.29 -2.15
CA TYR A 98 12.91 17.08 -3.57
C TYR A 98 12.92 18.41 -4.35
N LEU A 99 12.20 19.43 -3.88
CA LEU A 99 12.12 20.74 -4.55
C LEU A 99 13.49 21.41 -4.67
N MET A 100 14.32 21.32 -3.62
CA MET A 100 15.70 21.80 -3.64
C MET A 100 16.51 21.10 -4.75
N GLY A 101 16.43 19.77 -4.83
CA GLY A 101 17.14 18.97 -5.83
C GLY A 101 16.66 19.23 -7.26
N ALA A 102 15.35 19.38 -7.45
CA ALA A 102 14.72 19.64 -8.75
C ALA A 102 14.85 21.10 -9.21
N ASN A 103 15.60 21.94 -8.48
CA ASN A 103 15.76 23.38 -8.73
C ASN A 103 14.41 24.11 -8.87
N LYS A 104 13.44 23.74 -8.02
CA LYS A 104 12.11 24.37 -7.92
C LYS A 104 12.07 25.30 -6.71
N GLU A 105 11.08 26.21 -6.67
CA GLU A 105 10.87 27.07 -5.52
C GLU A 105 10.57 26.23 -4.26
N PHE A 106 11.31 26.47 -3.19
CA PHE A 106 11.17 25.79 -1.91
C PHE A 106 11.17 26.81 -0.76
N LYS A 107 10.57 26.45 0.37
CA LYS A 107 10.50 27.30 1.56
C LYS A 107 10.70 26.46 2.82
N LEU A 108 11.84 26.69 3.46
CA LEU A 108 12.20 25.99 4.70
C LEU A 108 11.74 26.77 5.94
N ASP A 109 11.02 26.10 6.82
CA ASP A 109 10.76 26.61 8.17
C ASP A 109 11.97 26.43 9.11
N ARG A 110 11.85 26.92 10.35
CA ARG A 110 12.93 26.83 11.34
C ARG A 110 13.29 25.38 11.70
N ARG A 111 12.32 24.47 11.81
CA ARG A 111 12.55 23.06 12.16
C ARG A 111 13.22 22.33 11.01
N GLN A 112 12.76 22.54 9.79
CA GLN A 112 13.35 21.96 8.58
C GLN A 112 14.82 22.36 8.41
N LYS A 113 15.17 23.62 8.68
CA LYS A 113 16.58 24.07 8.70
C LYS A 113 17.42 23.33 9.75
N VAL A 114 16.87 23.11 10.94
CA VAL A 114 17.55 22.33 12.00
C VAL A 114 17.73 20.88 11.58
N ILE A 115 16.71 20.25 10.99
CA ILE A 115 16.78 18.89 10.48
C ILE A 115 17.86 18.78 9.39
N LEU A 116 17.87 19.68 8.41
CA LEU A 116 18.90 19.71 7.35
C LEU A 116 20.32 19.88 7.93
N SER A 117 20.49 20.71 8.96
CA SER A 117 21.77 20.85 9.66
C SER A 117 22.20 19.54 10.34
N ARG A 118 21.28 18.81 10.98
CA ARG A 118 21.54 17.46 11.53
C ARG A 118 21.87 16.44 10.45
N LEU A 119 21.38 16.64 9.23
CA LEU A 119 21.73 15.89 8.04
C LEU A 119 23.01 16.38 7.37
N GLU A 120 23.76 17.31 7.98
CA GLU A 120 25.01 17.89 7.43
C GLU A 120 24.80 18.61 6.10
N ILE A 121 23.70 19.35 6.00
CA ILE A 121 23.36 20.19 4.85
C ILE A 121 23.31 21.63 5.34
N ALA A 122 24.41 22.36 5.16
CA ALA A 122 24.56 23.75 5.58
C ALA A 122 24.47 24.74 4.41
N ASP A 123 24.85 24.32 3.20
CA ASP A 123 24.81 25.12 1.98
C ASP A 123 23.76 24.55 1.02
N PHE A 124 22.69 25.28 0.81
CA PHE A 124 21.58 24.87 -0.06
C PHE A 124 21.84 25.18 -1.55
N THR A 125 22.95 25.87 -1.87
CA THR A 125 23.33 26.20 -3.25
C THR A 125 24.19 25.14 -3.92
N LYS A 126 24.71 24.18 -3.14
CA LYS A 126 25.59 23.10 -3.62
C LYS A 126 25.10 21.76 -3.09
N LEU A 127 24.04 21.25 -3.69
CA LEU A 127 23.49 19.94 -3.33
C LEU A 127 24.36 18.81 -3.90
N PRO A 128 24.44 17.65 -3.23
CA PRO A 128 25.12 16.48 -3.76
C PRO A 128 24.57 16.06 -5.14
N PRO A 129 25.42 15.66 -6.11
CA PRO A 129 24.97 15.32 -7.45
C PRO A 129 23.88 14.24 -7.50
N ALA A 130 24.01 13.18 -6.69
CA ALA A 130 23.01 12.11 -6.65
C ALA A 130 21.63 12.56 -6.12
N TRP A 131 21.60 13.55 -5.24
CA TRP A 131 20.34 14.15 -4.79
C TRP A 131 19.65 14.86 -5.97
N VAL A 132 20.38 15.74 -6.66
CA VAL A 132 19.86 16.49 -7.82
C VAL A 132 19.35 15.52 -8.87
N TRP A 133 20.18 14.53 -9.23
CA TRP A 133 19.80 13.49 -10.19
C TRP A 133 18.53 12.73 -9.78
N MET A 134 18.40 12.30 -8.51
CA MET A 134 17.19 11.61 -8.04
C MET A 134 15.95 12.50 -8.11
N ALA A 135 16.09 13.80 -7.82
CA ALA A 135 14.97 14.73 -7.90
C ALA A 135 14.56 15.02 -9.35
N GLU A 136 15.51 15.09 -10.28
CA GLU A 136 15.24 15.25 -11.71
C GLU A 136 14.58 14.01 -12.34
N LYS A 137 15.00 12.83 -11.87
CA LYS A 137 14.44 11.54 -12.30
C LYS A 137 12.96 11.38 -11.93
N GLU A 138 12.51 12.06 -10.88
CA GLU A 138 11.14 11.93 -10.40
C GLU A 138 10.20 12.99 -11.01
N HIS A 139 9.31 12.50 -11.88
CA HIS A 139 8.26 13.30 -12.49
C HIS A 139 6.98 13.25 -11.65
N LEU A 140 6.68 14.35 -10.95
CA LEU A 140 5.47 14.48 -10.16
C LEU A 140 4.34 15.12 -10.96
N GLU A 141 3.21 14.44 -11.03
CA GLU A 141 1.92 15.03 -11.41
C GLU A 141 1.28 15.76 -10.22
N ARG A 142 0.17 16.44 -10.50
CA ARG A 142 -0.59 17.21 -9.49
C ARG A 142 -1.02 16.30 -8.34
N PHE A 143 -0.73 16.72 -7.10
CA PHE A 143 -1.04 16.03 -5.85
C PHE A 143 -0.21 14.78 -5.55
N GLN A 144 0.84 14.48 -6.34
CA GLN A 144 1.75 13.39 -6.02
C GLN A 144 2.85 13.81 -5.02
N THR A 145 3.41 12.84 -4.32
CA THR A 145 4.58 12.97 -3.44
C THR A 145 5.80 12.30 -4.07
N PRO A 146 7.03 12.76 -3.76
CA PRO A 146 8.26 12.23 -4.32
C PRO A 146 8.64 10.87 -3.71
N SER A 147 7.84 9.84 -3.97
CA SER A 147 7.98 8.50 -3.41
C SER A 147 9.27 7.80 -3.85
N ARG A 148 9.70 7.96 -5.10
CA ARG A 148 10.92 7.31 -5.62
C ARG A 148 12.18 7.97 -5.07
N PHE A 149 12.18 9.30 -4.93
CA PHE A 149 13.20 10.06 -4.24
C PHE A 149 13.25 9.71 -2.75
N ALA A 150 12.08 9.65 -2.07
CA ALA A 150 11.96 9.30 -0.66
C ALA A 150 12.61 7.96 -0.33
N HIS A 151 12.38 6.95 -1.17
CA HIS A 151 12.83 5.58 -0.96
C HIS A 151 14.10 5.23 -1.76
N CYS A 152 14.80 6.23 -2.32
CA CYS A 152 16.07 6.02 -3.03
C CYS A 152 15.97 4.94 -4.13
N CYS A 153 14.92 4.98 -4.94
CA CYS A 153 14.70 4.03 -6.04
C CYS A 153 15.58 4.36 -7.25
N PHE A 154 16.89 4.11 -7.11
CA PHE A 154 17.91 4.45 -8.11
C PHE A 154 17.71 3.77 -9.46
N ARG A 155 17.20 2.53 -9.50
CA ARG A 155 16.97 1.76 -10.72
C ARG A 155 15.50 1.74 -11.14
N ASP A 156 15.24 1.82 -12.45
CA ASP A 156 13.86 1.71 -12.99
C ASP A 156 13.41 0.26 -13.19
N ASP A 157 14.37 -0.66 -13.33
CA ASP A 157 14.14 -2.08 -13.63
C ASP A 157 14.11 -2.97 -12.38
N TYR A 158 14.26 -2.38 -11.19
CA TYR A 158 14.24 -3.10 -9.92
C TYR A 158 12.93 -2.86 -9.18
N ILE A 159 12.31 -3.94 -8.69
CA ILE A 159 11.06 -3.90 -7.91
C ILE A 159 11.42 -3.75 -6.43
N TYR A 160 11.54 -2.51 -5.96
CA TYR A 160 11.99 -2.20 -4.60
C TYR A 160 11.01 -2.71 -3.54
N THR A 161 9.71 -2.68 -3.84
CA THR A 161 8.69 -3.11 -2.87
C THR A 161 8.72 -4.63 -2.66
N ALA A 162 9.20 -5.43 -3.62
CA ALA A 162 9.37 -6.88 -3.45
C ALA A 162 10.24 -7.21 -2.23
N ALA A 163 11.39 -6.57 -2.09
CA ALA A 163 12.29 -6.80 -0.96
C ALA A 163 11.70 -6.33 0.39
N ILE A 164 10.79 -5.35 0.37
CA ILE A 164 10.12 -4.86 1.59
C ILE A 164 9.06 -5.85 2.04
N TYR A 165 8.15 -6.23 1.15
CA TYR A 165 7.05 -7.12 1.50
C TYR A 165 7.50 -8.56 1.69
N GLU A 166 8.65 -8.95 1.13
CA GLU A 166 9.36 -10.18 1.49
C GLU A 166 9.75 -10.20 2.98
N LYS A 167 10.18 -9.08 3.58
CA LYS A 167 10.46 -9.04 5.03
C LYS A 167 9.19 -9.18 5.87
N ALA A 168 8.07 -8.64 5.38
CA ALA A 168 6.80 -8.61 6.11
C ALA A 168 6.01 -9.93 6.02
N PHE A 169 6.02 -10.57 4.85
CA PHE A 169 5.21 -11.75 4.54
C PHE A 169 6.03 -12.99 4.16
N GLY A 170 7.34 -12.86 3.95
CA GLY A 170 8.22 -13.91 3.43
C GLY A 170 8.29 -15.13 4.35
N ASN A 171 7.51 -16.13 3.97
CA ASN A 171 7.55 -17.48 4.50
C ASN A 171 7.26 -18.46 3.35
N GLU A 172 7.34 -19.76 3.63
CA GLU A 172 7.16 -20.80 2.60
C GLU A 172 5.81 -20.70 1.87
N ALA A 173 4.74 -20.35 2.58
CA ALA A 173 3.42 -20.17 2.02
C ALA A 173 3.34 -18.97 1.07
N PHE A 174 3.96 -17.84 1.43
CA PHE A 174 4.07 -16.66 0.57
C PHE A 174 4.89 -16.98 -0.69
N HIS A 175 6.03 -17.65 -0.54
CA HIS A 175 6.85 -18.06 -1.70
C HIS A 175 6.11 -18.99 -2.64
N ARG A 176 5.32 -19.93 -2.11
CA ARG A 176 4.47 -20.81 -2.92
C ARG A 176 3.44 -20.01 -3.73
N LEU A 177 2.77 -19.04 -3.11
CA LEU A 177 1.84 -18.15 -3.82
C LEU A 177 2.54 -17.38 -4.93
N ILE A 178 3.68 -16.74 -4.63
CA ILE A 178 4.41 -15.94 -5.63
C ILE A 178 4.95 -16.82 -6.78
N SER A 179 5.48 -18.02 -6.49
CA SER A 179 5.91 -18.97 -7.52
C SER A 179 4.75 -19.35 -8.43
N TRP A 180 3.60 -19.71 -7.86
CA TRP A 180 2.40 -20.05 -8.64
C TRP A 180 1.94 -18.89 -9.53
N MET A 181 1.98 -17.65 -9.01
CA MET A 181 1.62 -16.46 -9.79
C MET A 181 2.60 -16.23 -10.95
N ASN A 182 3.92 -16.35 -10.70
CA ASN A 182 4.96 -16.19 -11.71
C ASN A 182 4.84 -17.25 -12.83
N ASP A 183 4.61 -18.51 -12.46
CA ASP A 183 4.42 -19.63 -13.40
C ASP A 183 3.21 -19.42 -14.33
N ARG A 184 2.26 -18.58 -13.91
CA ARG A 184 1.05 -18.20 -14.66
C ARG A 184 1.13 -16.85 -15.35
N GLY A 185 2.31 -16.23 -15.36
CA GLY A 185 2.56 -14.98 -16.08
C GLY A 185 2.02 -13.73 -15.39
N TYR A 186 1.70 -13.80 -14.09
CA TYR A 186 1.50 -12.58 -13.30
C TYR A 186 2.80 -11.79 -13.25
N LYS A 187 2.67 -10.46 -13.18
CA LYS A 187 3.81 -9.54 -13.10
C LYS A 187 3.73 -8.72 -11.82
N SER A 188 4.89 -8.43 -11.23
CA SER A 188 5.01 -7.52 -10.11
C SER A 188 5.14 -6.07 -10.59
N PHE A 189 4.57 -5.17 -9.80
CA PHE A 189 4.53 -3.73 -10.06
C PHE A 189 4.79 -3.00 -8.75
N ASP A 190 5.80 -2.14 -8.75
CA ASP A 190 5.94 -1.13 -7.71
C ASP A 190 4.88 -0.04 -7.96
N ILE A 191 4.11 0.28 -6.94
CA ILE A 191 3.09 1.32 -6.99
C ILE A 191 3.56 2.53 -6.19
N TYR A 192 3.69 3.65 -6.90
CA TYR A 192 4.19 4.92 -6.36
C TYR A 192 3.10 6.02 -6.30
N ASP A 193 1.83 5.70 -6.59
CA ASP A 193 0.74 6.69 -6.69
C ASP A 193 0.39 7.31 -5.33
N ALA A 194 0.44 8.63 -5.28
CA ALA A 194 0.34 9.43 -4.07
C ALA A 194 -0.90 10.35 -4.05
N THR A 195 -1.92 10.06 -4.86
CA THR A 195 -3.07 10.98 -4.98
C THR A 195 -4.23 10.75 -4.00
N ALA A 196 -4.22 9.72 -3.15
CA ALA A 196 -5.12 9.63 -2.00
C ALA A 196 -4.64 8.67 -0.89
N SER A 197 -4.61 9.23 0.32
CA SER A 197 -4.68 8.68 1.69
C SER A 197 -4.17 7.29 2.14
N ASP A 198 -3.72 6.31 1.36
CA ASP A 198 -3.53 4.95 1.97
C ASP A 198 -2.57 3.99 1.25
N CYS A 199 -2.04 4.31 0.07
CA CYS A 199 -1.17 3.39 -0.69
C CYS A 199 0.17 4.03 -1.03
N LYS A 200 0.98 4.31 0.00
CA LYS A 200 2.34 4.84 -0.18
C LYS A 200 3.29 3.65 -0.30
N PHE A 201 3.88 3.43 -1.47
CA PHE A 201 4.88 2.39 -1.71
C PHE A 201 4.36 0.95 -1.52
N SER A 202 3.48 0.51 -2.43
CA SER A 202 2.84 -0.81 -2.40
C SER A 202 3.34 -1.73 -3.52
N LEU A 203 3.23 -3.04 -3.29
CA LEU A 203 3.54 -4.07 -4.27
C LEU A 203 2.25 -4.67 -4.81
N THR A 204 2.10 -4.68 -6.12
CA THR A 204 0.98 -5.39 -6.76
C THR A 204 1.52 -6.48 -7.66
N TYR A 205 0.99 -7.69 -7.50
CA TYR A 205 1.10 -8.74 -8.52
C TYR A 205 -0.21 -8.76 -9.31
N ALA A 206 -0.14 -8.55 -10.63
CA ALA A 206 -1.31 -8.47 -11.49
C ALA A 206 -1.19 -9.43 -12.67
N ASN A 207 -2.30 -10.06 -13.06
CA ASN A 207 -2.39 -10.85 -14.28
C ASN A 207 -2.62 -9.94 -15.50
N PRO A 208 -1.66 -9.81 -16.43
CA PRO A 208 -1.79 -8.93 -17.59
C PRO A 208 -2.88 -9.37 -18.57
N VAL A 209 -3.29 -10.64 -18.56
CA VAL A 209 -4.37 -11.16 -19.43
C VAL A 209 -5.68 -10.40 -19.17
N TRP A 210 -5.91 -9.97 -17.93
CA TRP A 210 -7.08 -9.18 -17.59
C TRP A 210 -6.99 -7.76 -18.12
N SER A 211 -5.85 -7.09 -18.01
CA SER A 211 -5.73 -5.66 -18.30
C SER A 211 -4.29 -5.30 -18.63
N ASN A 212 -4.13 -4.55 -19.71
CA ASN A 212 -2.85 -3.91 -20.06
C ASN A 212 -2.62 -2.58 -19.33
N GLU A 213 -3.63 -2.06 -18.62
CA GLU A 213 -3.45 -0.87 -17.79
C GLU A 213 -2.54 -1.17 -16.59
N PHE A 214 -1.64 -0.24 -16.29
CA PHE A 214 -0.80 -0.30 -15.10
C PHE A 214 -1.67 -0.33 -13.84
N PRO A 215 -1.45 -1.26 -12.88
CA PRO A 215 -2.20 -1.32 -11.64
C PRO A 215 -2.08 -0.02 -10.84
N LYS A 216 -3.14 0.38 -10.13
CA LYS A 216 -3.12 1.58 -9.28
C LYS A 216 -2.82 1.29 -7.80
N GLY A 217 -2.52 0.03 -7.48
CA GLY A 217 -2.44 -0.47 -6.11
C GLY A 217 -3.80 -0.58 -5.42
N GLY A 218 -3.79 -1.19 -4.23
CA GLY A 218 -5.00 -1.50 -3.48
C GLY A 218 -5.77 -2.71 -4.02
N CYS A 219 -6.77 -3.14 -3.26
CA CYS A 219 -7.59 -4.32 -3.60
C CYS A 219 -9.10 -4.07 -3.50
N GLU A 220 -9.52 -2.87 -3.11
CA GLU A 220 -10.90 -2.56 -2.72
C GLU A 220 -11.76 -2.03 -3.87
N TYR A 221 -11.22 -1.11 -4.66
CA TYR A 221 -12.02 -0.31 -5.60
C TYR A 221 -11.36 -0.22 -6.97
N LYS A 222 -12.18 -0.24 -8.03
CA LYS A 222 -11.77 -0.06 -9.43
C LYS A 222 -10.68 -1.02 -9.90
N ILE A 223 -10.65 -2.22 -9.31
CA ILE A 223 -9.73 -3.29 -9.69
C ILE A 223 -10.10 -3.79 -11.08
N LYS A 224 -9.08 -3.93 -11.95
CA LYS A 224 -9.23 -4.36 -13.35
C LYS A 224 -8.47 -5.66 -13.68
N HIS A 225 -7.71 -6.18 -12.74
CA HIS A 225 -6.90 -7.38 -12.87
C HIS A 225 -7.13 -8.31 -11.67
N THR A 226 -6.89 -9.61 -11.86
CA THR A 226 -6.70 -10.53 -10.74
C THR A 226 -5.30 -10.38 -10.16
N GLY A 227 -5.11 -10.88 -8.94
CA GLY A 227 -3.81 -10.97 -8.28
C GLY A 227 -3.86 -10.53 -6.82
N ILE A 228 -2.76 -9.98 -6.32
CA ILE A 228 -2.67 -9.50 -4.94
C ILE A 228 -2.07 -8.09 -4.90
N SER A 229 -2.50 -7.31 -3.92
CA SER A 229 -1.89 -6.04 -3.56
C SER A 229 -1.44 -6.10 -2.11
N MET A 230 -0.20 -5.70 -1.85
CA MET A 230 0.36 -5.56 -0.52
C MET A 230 0.67 -4.10 -0.24
N ARG A 231 0.26 -3.60 0.92
CA ARG A 231 0.49 -2.20 1.32
C ARG A 231 0.77 -2.08 2.80
N TYR A 232 1.35 -0.94 3.18
CA TYR A 232 1.55 -0.54 4.56
C TYR A 232 0.54 0.54 4.97
N GLU A 233 -0.14 0.32 6.09
CA GLU A 233 -1.16 1.19 6.68
C GLU A 233 -0.60 1.84 7.97
N PRO A 234 0.03 3.02 7.88
CA PRO A 234 0.78 3.62 8.98
C PRO A 234 -0.08 4.05 10.18
N TYR A 235 -1.41 4.06 10.03
CA TYR A 235 -2.36 4.55 11.03
C TYR A 235 -3.32 3.46 11.53
N SER A 236 -3.00 2.20 11.26
CA SER A 236 -3.79 1.02 11.63
C SER A 236 -3.03 0.18 12.66
N SER A 237 -3.76 -0.51 13.55
CA SER A 237 -3.18 -1.60 14.34
C SER A 237 -2.67 -2.75 13.48
N GLU A 238 -3.19 -2.86 12.26
CA GLU A 238 -2.88 -3.85 11.24
C GLU A 238 -2.10 -3.15 10.13
N SER A 239 -0.80 -2.91 10.35
CA SER A 239 -0.01 -2.06 9.46
C SER A 239 0.40 -2.75 8.17
N TRP A 240 0.48 -4.08 8.14
CA TRP A 240 0.80 -4.83 6.91
C TRP A 240 -0.46 -5.46 6.37
N ILE A 241 -0.81 -5.14 5.12
CA ILE A 241 -2.01 -5.67 4.47
C ILE A 241 -1.61 -6.38 3.19
N LEU A 242 -2.07 -7.61 3.03
CA LEU A 242 -2.10 -8.37 1.78
C LEU A 242 -3.55 -8.62 1.41
N GLY A 243 -3.99 -8.15 0.24
CA GLY A 243 -5.36 -8.31 -0.23
C GLY A 243 -5.45 -8.86 -1.65
N VAL A 244 -6.52 -9.59 -1.93
CA VAL A 244 -6.79 -10.14 -3.27
C VAL A 244 -7.45 -9.08 -4.14
N CYS A 245 -6.88 -8.85 -5.33
CA CYS A 245 -7.43 -7.98 -6.36
C CYS A 245 -8.55 -8.72 -7.10
N ILE A 246 -9.80 -8.28 -6.92
CA ILE A 246 -11.00 -8.91 -7.49
C ILE A 246 -11.63 -7.96 -8.52
N PRO A 247 -11.43 -8.19 -9.83
CA PRO A 247 -11.86 -7.26 -10.85
C PRO A 247 -13.39 -7.24 -10.98
N GLY A 248 -13.97 -6.03 -10.97
CA GLY A 248 -15.43 -5.86 -11.01
C GLY A 248 -16.18 -6.29 -9.73
N GLY A 249 -15.48 -6.71 -8.68
CA GLY A 249 -16.06 -7.23 -7.45
C GLY A 249 -16.57 -8.67 -7.57
N MET A 250 -17.28 -9.14 -6.54
CA MET A 250 -17.61 -10.57 -6.40
C MET A 250 -18.81 -11.03 -7.23
N LYS A 251 -19.50 -10.13 -7.94
CA LYS A 251 -20.77 -10.46 -8.62
C LYS A 251 -20.64 -11.66 -9.55
N VAL A 252 -19.79 -11.56 -10.56
CA VAL A 252 -19.59 -12.60 -11.58
C VAL A 252 -19.19 -13.91 -10.91
N TYR A 253 -18.26 -13.87 -9.96
CA TYR A 253 -17.76 -15.08 -9.31
C TYR A 253 -18.82 -15.76 -8.44
N LEU A 254 -19.67 -15.00 -7.75
CA LEU A 254 -20.77 -15.56 -6.97
C LEU A 254 -21.89 -16.14 -7.84
N GLU A 255 -22.08 -15.63 -9.07
CA GLU A 255 -23.02 -16.20 -10.05
C GLU A 255 -22.57 -17.59 -10.54
N HIS A 256 -21.29 -17.92 -10.38
CA HIS A 256 -20.68 -19.22 -10.71
C HIS A 256 -20.19 -19.97 -9.44
N PHE A 257 -20.81 -19.72 -8.29
CA PHE A 257 -20.38 -20.27 -7.00
C PHE A 257 -20.40 -21.81 -6.97
N ASP A 258 -21.37 -22.41 -7.63
CA ASP A 258 -21.54 -23.86 -7.80
C ASP A 258 -20.42 -24.52 -8.63
N GLU A 259 -19.69 -23.74 -9.43
CA GLU A 259 -18.51 -24.22 -10.17
C GLU A 259 -17.21 -24.16 -9.35
N MET A 260 -17.24 -23.55 -8.16
CA MET A 260 -16.08 -23.49 -7.28
C MET A 260 -15.87 -24.86 -6.59
N PRO A 261 -14.61 -25.32 -6.43
CA PRO A 261 -14.32 -26.48 -5.60
C PRO A 261 -14.83 -26.29 -4.16
N ALA A 262 -15.21 -27.37 -3.48
CA ALA A 262 -15.84 -27.32 -2.16
C ALA A 262 -15.05 -26.50 -1.12
N GLY A 263 -13.72 -26.64 -1.07
CA GLY A 263 -12.87 -25.84 -0.18
C GLY A 263 -12.92 -24.33 -0.49
N LEU A 264 -13.01 -23.96 -1.76
CA LEU A 264 -13.13 -22.56 -2.20
C LEU A 264 -14.52 -21.98 -1.86
N GLN A 265 -15.58 -22.78 -2.00
CA GLN A 265 -16.93 -22.38 -1.58
C GLN A 265 -16.97 -22.01 -0.10
N GLY A 266 -16.44 -22.88 0.77
CA GLY A 266 -16.35 -22.63 2.21
C GLY A 266 -15.55 -21.36 2.53
N PHE A 267 -14.40 -21.19 1.86
CA PHE A 267 -13.58 -19.98 1.99
C PHE A 267 -14.34 -18.71 1.61
N VAL A 268 -15.03 -18.69 0.46
CA VAL A 268 -15.82 -17.54 0.00
C VAL A 268 -16.97 -17.24 0.97
N ILE A 269 -17.69 -18.26 1.44
CA ILE A 269 -18.77 -18.11 2.43
C ILE A 269 -18.25 -17.46 3.72
N SER A 270 -17.04 -17.81 4.15
CA SER A 270 -16.42 -17.22 5.35
C SER A 270 -16.02 -15.75 5.20
N ARG A 271 -15.83 -15.27 3.97
CA ARG A 271 -15.26 -13.93 3.67
C ARG A 271 -16.24 -12.94 3.06
N VAL A 272 -17.37 -13.41 2.55
CA VAL A 272 -18.41 -12.55 1.97
C VAL A 272 -19.57 -12.39 2.94
N LYS A 273 -19.89 -11.13 3.25
CA LYS A 273 -20.98 -10.74 4.12
C LYS A 273 -22.32 -11.13 3.51
N ARG A 274 -23.23 -11.65 4.36
CA ARG A 274 -24.64 -11.79 4.01
C ARG A 274 -25.30 -10.42 3.84
N CYS A 275 -26.18 -10.28 2.87
CA CYS A 275 -26.94 -9.06 2.66
C CYS A 275 -27.83 -8.78 3.88
N ASP A 276 -27.59 -7.65 4.54
CA ASP A 276 -28.31 -7.17 5.72
C ASP A 276 -29.22 -5.98 5.42
N GLY A 277 -29.38 -5.63 4.14
CA GLY A 277 -30.22 -4.51 3.73
C GLY A 277 -29.62 -3.12 3.96
N CYS A 278 -28.29 -2.98 4.13
CA CYS A 278 -27.63 -1.67 4.36
C CYS A 278 -27.82 -0.60 3.24
N ARG A 279 -28.37 -0.97 2.08
CA ARG A 279 -28.67 -0.09 0.93
C ARG A 279 -27.47 0.63 0.29
N TYR A 280 -26.23 0.35 0.69
CA TYR A 280 -25.04 0.95 0.09
C TYR A 280 -25.02 0.80 -1.44
N CYS A 281 -25.39 -0.37 -1.96
CA CYS A 281 -25.46 -0.67 -3.40
C CYS A 281 -26.50 0.15 -4.19
N VAL A 282 -27.43 0.80 -3.49
CA VAL A 282 -28.48 1.63 -4.09
C VAL A 282 -28.41 3.08 -3.62
N GLN A 283 -27.36 3.47 -2.88
CA GLN A 283 -27.25 4.81 -2.27
C GLN A 283 -27.31 5.97 -3.26
N THR A 284 -26.86 5.74 -4.50
CA THR A 284 -26.86 6.76 -5.56
C THR A 284 -28.16 6.80 -6.35
N ASP A 285 -29.05 5.81 -6.16
CA ASP A 285 -30.32 5.77 -6.85
C ASP A 285 -31.34 6.69 -6.15
N LYS A 286 -31.60 7.83 -6.78
CA LYS A 286 -32.59 8.81 -6.30
C LYS A 286 -34.04 8.37 -6.54
N THR A 287 -34.27 7.38 -7.41
CA THR A 287 -35.63 6.90 -7.73
C THR A 287 -36.18 5.93 -6.69
N GLY A 288 -35.28 5.27 -5.94
CA GLY A 288 -35.64 4.27 -4.95
C GLY A 288 -36.01 2.90 -5.53
N ASN A 289 -36.00 2.75 -6.86
CA ASN A 289 -36.48 1.55 -7.57
C ASN A 289 -35.39 0.50 -7.79
N ARG A 290 -34.10 0.85 -7.64
CA ARG A 290 -33.01 -0.09 -7.83
C ARG A 290 -33.10 -1.21 -6.78
N PRO A 291 -33.13 -2.49 -7.19
CA PRO A 291 -33.12 -3.59 -6.24
C PRO A 291 -31.77 -3.67 -5.53
N LEU A 292 -31.77 -4.22 -4.32
CA LEU A 292 -30.54 -4.52 -3.61
C LEU A 292 -29.71 -5.54 -4.40
N ALA A 293 -28.43 -5.24 -4.58
CA ALA A 293 -27.49 -6.20 -5.14
C ALA A 293 -27.18 -7.29 -4.10
N LYS A 294 -27.71 -8.49 -4.34
CA LYS A 294 -27.44 -9.71 -3.57
C LYS A 294 -27.45 -10.90 -4.51
N ILE A 295 -26.56 -11.87 -4.28
CA ILE A 295 -26.48 -13.11 -5.05
C ILE A 295 -26.90 -14.27 -4.15
N SER A 296 -27.83 -15.08 -4.63
CA SER A 296 -28.30 -16.26 -3.90
C SER A 296 -27.42 -17.44 -4.23
N VAL A 297 -26.86 -18.11 -3.21
CA VAL A 297 -26.03 -19.31 -3.37
C VAL A 297 -26.50 -20.42 -2.42
N GLN A 298 -26.21 -21.67 -2.76
CA GLN A 298 -26.46 -22.84 -1.91
C GLN A 298 -25.12 -23.38 -1.41
N TYR A 299 -24.99 -23.62 -0.11
CA TYR A 299 -23.78 -24.19 0.50
C TYR A 299 -24.16 -25.04 1.71
N GLU A 300 -23.68 -26.30 1.76
CA GLU A 300 -23.97 -27.25 2.84
C GLU A 300 -25.47 -27.35 3.20
N GLY A 301 -26.33 -27.38 2.17
CA GLY A 301 -27.80 -27.45 2.34
C GLY A 301 -28.48 -26.17 2.82
N ASN A 302 -27.74 -25.07 2.98
CA ASN A 302 -28.26 -23.78 3.40
C ASN A 302 -28.25 -22.76 2.26
N ALA A 303 -29.30 -21.94 2.19
CA ALA A 303 -29.41 -20.84 1.24
C ALA A 303 -28.81 -19.55 1.83
N TYR A 304 -27.91 -18.91 1.08
CA TYR A 304 -27.26 -17.64 1.46
C TYR A 304 -27.62 -16.55 0.46
N SER A 305 -27.78 -15.32 0.95
CA SER A 305 -27.83 -14.11 0.11
C SER A 305 -26.59 -13.28 0.37
N LEU A 306 -25.63 -13.28 -0.56
CA LEU A 306 -24.30 -12.69 -0.39
C LEU A 306 -24.20 -11.31 -1.05
N CYS A 307 -23.40 -10.42 -0.45
CA CYS A 307 -23.14 -9.07 -0.99
C CYS A 307 -22.00 -9.12 -2.04
N PRO A 308 -22.24 -8.72 -3.29
CA PRO A 308 -21.20 -8.78 -4.33
C PRO A 308 -20.25 -7.57 -4.34
N TYR A 309 -20.53 -6.52 -3.56
CA TYR A 309 -19.76 -5.26 -3.59
C TYR A 309 -18.95 -5.06 -2.32
N TYR A 310 -17.76 -4.47 -2.47
CA TYR A 310 -16.98 -3.95 -1.35
C TYR A 310 -17.76 -2.81 -0.64
N PRO A 311 -17.72 -2.70 0.70
CA PRO A 311 -16.97 -3.49 1.71
C PRO A 311 -17.67 -4.78 2.18
N GLY A 312 -18.60 -5.32 1.40
CA GLY A 312 -19.33 -6.55 1.69
C GLY A 312 -18.51 -7.84 1.61
N TYR A 313 -17.21 -7.77 1.33
CA TYR A 313 -16.29 -8.89 1.41
C TYR A 313 -14.94 -8.44 1.96
N ARG A 314 -14.22 -9.35 2.63
CA ARG A 314 -12.93 -9.08 3.27
C ARG A 314 -11.89 -10.13 2.87
N PHE A 315 -11.34 -9.97 1.67
CA PHE A 315 -10.23 -10.78 1.16
C PHE A 315 -8.90 -10.06 1.38
N TRP A 316 -8.57 -9.80 2.65
CA TRP A 316 -7.30 -9.25 3.07
C TRP A 316 -6.86 -9.82 4.41
N TRP A 317 -5.55 -9.83 4.64
CA TRP A 317 -4.89 -10.43 5.80
C TRP A 317 -3.63 -9.66 6.18
N THR A 318 -3.14 -9.91 7.39
CA THR A 318 -1.92 -9.32 7.95
C THR A 318 -0.77 -10.31 8.05
N SER A 319 -0.99 -11.57 7.68
CA SER A 319 -0.01 -12.64 7.64
C SER A 319 -0.40 -13.66 6.58
N MET A 320 0.55 -14.54 6.23
CA MET A 320 0.34 -15.66 5.31
C MET A 320 0.61 -16.98 6.03
N ASP A 321 -0.25 -17.98 5.81
CA ASP A 321 -0.03 -19.36 6.19
C ASP A 321 -0.37 -20.28 5.00
N ASP A 322 -0.06 -21.57 5.11
CA ASP A 322 -0.26 -22.53 4.01
C ASP A 322 -1.71 -22.63 3.57
N THR A 323 -2.65 -22.61 4.52
CA THR A 323 -4.08 -22.73 4.23
C THR A 323 -4.57 -21.50 3.47
N LEU A 324 -4.11 -20.31 3.87
CA LEU A 324 -4.44 -19.08 3.19
C LEU A 324 -3.84 -19.03 1.78
N ALA A 325 -2.58 -19.45 1.61
CA ALA A 325 -1.95 -19.50 0.30
C ALA A 325 -2.74 -20.39 -0.67
N ASP A 326 -3.16 -21.57 -0.23
CA ASP A 326 -3.94 -22.50 -1.05
C ASP A 326 -5.32 -21.93 -1.41
N HIS A 327 -5.99 -21.24 -0.47
CA HIS A 327 -7.25 -20.56 -0.75
C HIS A 327 -7.10 -19.40 -1.73
N ILE A 328 -6.05 -18.58 -1.60
CA ILE A 328 -5.77 -17.49 -2.54
C ILE A 328 -5.45 -18.04 -3.93
N ILE A 329 -4.59 -19.07 -4.02
CA ILE A 329 -4.27 -19.77 -5.28
C ILE A 329 -5.55 -20.30 -5.93
N GLY A 330 -6.40 -20.98 -5.16
CA GLY A 330 -7.68 -21.51 -5.65
C GLY A 330 -8.61 -20.41 -6.16
N LEU A 331 -8.73 -19.30 -5.41
CA LEU A 331 -9.56 -18.17 -5.80
C LEU A 331 -9.04 -17.48 -7.06
N LEU A 332 -7.74 -17.19 -7.14
CA LEU A 332 -7.11 -16.58 -8.31
C LEU A 332 -7.27 -17.47 -9.55
N GLY A 333 -6.99 -18.77 -9.41
CA GLY A 333 -7.14 -19.74 -10.49
C GLY A 333 -8.59 -19.86 -10.98
N PHE A 334 -9.57 -19.80 -10.07
CA PHE A 334 -10.98 -19.76 -10.44
C PHE A 334 -11.31 -18.46 -11.18
N MET A 335 -10.92 -17.31 -10.65
CA MET A 335 -11.20 -16.01 -11.26
C MET A 335 -10.59 -15.91 -12.65
N ASP A 336 -9.36 -16.38 -12.87
CA ASP A 336 -8.67 -16.29 -14.17
C ASP A 336 -9.41 -16.98 -15.33
N ARG A 337 -10.30 -17.93 -15.06
CA ARG A 337 -11.17 -18.54 -16.08
C ARG A 337 -12.10 -17.54 -16.77
N PHE A 338 -12.32 -16.38 -16.16
CA PHE A 338 -13.25 -15.35 -16.62
C PHE A 338 -12.56 -14.19 -17.36
N ALA A 339 -11.25 -14.29 -17.63
CA ALA A 339 -10.50 -13.21 -18.26
C ALA A 339 -11.04 -12.85 -19.66
N ASP A 340 -11.55 -13.85 -20.41
CA ASP A 340 -12.11 -13.68 -21.76
C ASP A 340 -13.52 -13.08 -21.80
N ASN A 341 -14.24 -13.06 -20.67
CA ASN A 341 -15.60 -12.51 -20.57
C ASN A 341 -15.62 -10.96 -20.57
N LYS A 342 -14.50 -10.33 -20.94
CA LYS A 342 -14.33 -8.87 -21.08
C LYS A 342 -14.75 -8.30 -22.44
N LYS A 343 -15.25 -9.13 -23.36
CA LYS A 343 -15.73 -8.67 -24.67
C LYS A 343 -17.07 -7.96 -24.60
#